data_AF-A0A353H7B1-F1
#
_entry.id   AF-A0A353H7B1-F1
#
_cell.length_a   1.000
_cell.length_b   1.000
_cell.length_c   1.000
_cell.angle_alpha   90.00
_cell.angle_beta   90.00
_cell.angle_gamma   90.00
#
_symmetry.space_group_name_H-M   'P 1'
#
loop_
_entity.id
_entity.type
_entity.pdbx_description
1 polymer ?
#
loop_
_entity_poly.entity_id
_entity_poly.type
_entity_poly.pdbx_seq_one_letter_code
_entity_poly.pdbx_strand_id
1 'polypeptide(L)'
;MGLSISCIRLNRFMISARYILDFLTAGKSFIRSISQIVNTPTLTLLSLSNIHPKQLSFCLKGFKMNKLSSFIIFIIAFLILYGSLHLYFYSKLKRAMDISCISNLFIIIALCFLLLSPIFVHILTNTEHVFITNILAHIGFIWMGALFFFFSIYLLVDVYWVIINISGRIFSPNLLRYIPGDRITFLVTLLIITGILIYGRFEADNISVERIELRTAKLPPRVSSLRIVQITDIHFSTLNGVKFAQKIGRIIKGLHPDILVSTGDLIDRGLVDKEGVVSLFRNIKTTYGKYAITGNHEFISGIKKAVEFTEKAGFSMLRNEGITVGGFLNIAGVDDPAAKRYRTASSVSEDKVLESFSPEYLNIFLKHRPKIENNSLGKFDIQISGHTHDGQIFPFTLITSLFYPYQKGLHMVSSDSYLYVSRGTGTWGPPIRFLTFPEITVIDFQSS
;
A
#
# COMPACT_ATOMS: atom_id res chain seq x y z
N MET A 1 -47.74 8.66 23.65
CA MET A 1 -46.34 9.13 23.79
C MET A 1 -45.41 8.09 23.17
N GLY A 2 -45.16 8.19 21.86
CA GLY A 2 -44.23 7.29 21.15
C GLY A 2 -43.03 8.09 20.68
N LEU A 3 -41.88 7.90 21.33
CA LEU A 3 -40.63 8.58 21.00
C LEU A 3 -39.99 7.94 19.76
N SER A 4 -40.08 8.67 18.64
CA SER A 4 -39.24 8.49 17.46
C SER A 4 -37.79 8.85 17.80
N ILE A 5 -36.91 7.84 17.91
CA ILE A 5 -35.46 8.05 18.00
C ILE A 5 -34.84 7.77 16.63
N SER A 6 -34.84 8.85 15.85
CA SER A 6 -33.88 9.25 14.81
C SER A 6 -32.90 8.21 14.24
N CYS A 7 -33.10 7.96 12.95
CA CYS A 7 -32.29 7.21 11.98
C CYS A 7 -30.88 7.81 11.69
N ILE A 8 -30.31 8.60 12.61
CA ILE A 8 -29.09 9.41 12.36
C ILE A 8 -27.80 8.74 12.86
N ARG A 9 -27.88 7.68 13.69
CA ARG A 9 -26.69 7.01 14.25
C ARG A 9 -26.08 5.87 13.40
N LEU A 10 -26.81 5.30 12.45
CA LEU A 10 -26.29 4.19 11.61
C LEU A 10 -25.37 4.65 10.47
N ASN A 11 -25.41 5.93 10.08
CA ASN A 11 -24.61 6.45 8.98
C ASN A 11 -23.13 6.66 9.34
N ARG A 12 -22.79 6.74 10.64
CA ARG A 12 -21.39 6.86 11.12
C ARG A 12 -20.65 5.52 11.19
N PHE A 13 -21.36 4.40 11.35
CA PHE A 13 -20.78 3.04 11.35
C PHE A 13 -20.61 2.45 9.92
N MET A 14 -21.39 2.90 8.94
CA MET A 14 -21.26 2.43 7.54
C MET A 14 -20.05 3.01 6.79
N ILE A 15 -19.35 3.98 7.38
CA ILE A 15 -18.09 4.53 6.87
C ILE A 15 -16.92 3.58 7.17
N SER A 16 -17.08 2.66 8.13
CA SER A 16 -16.06 1.69 8.57
C SER A 16 -15.87 0.50 7.61
N ALA A 17 -16.81 0.28 6.67
CA ALA A 17 -16.83 -0.84 5.73
C ALA A 17 -15.81 -0.77 4.57
N ARG A 18 -14.98 0.27 4.55
CA ARG A 18 -14.47 0.86 3.31
C ARG A 18 -12.94 0.79 3.17
N TYR A 19 -12.23 0.51 4.27
CA TYR A 19 -10.77 0.55 4.46
C TYR A 19 -9.94 -0.54 3.77
N ILE A 20 -10.61 -1.45 3.09
CA ILE A 20 -10.26 -2.87 3.22
C ILE A 20 -10.54 -3.62 1.91
N LEU A 21 -11.49 -3.10 1.13
CA LEU A 21 -11.77 -3.59 -0.21
C LEU A 21 -10.61 -3.31 -1.17
N ASP A 22 -9.68 -2.40 -0.83
CA ASP A 22 -8.46 -2.17 -1.61
C ASP A 22 -7.50 -3.37 -1.51
N PHE A 23 -7.37 -3.98 -0.34
CA PHE A 23 -6.72 -5.29 -0.15
C PHE A 23 -7.44 -6.41 -0.91
N LEU A 24 -8.78 -6.40 -0.94
CA LEU A 24 -9.57 -7.34 -1.76
C LEU A 24 -9.61 -7.02 -3.26
N THR A 25 -9.07 -5.90 -3.75
CA THR A 25 -8.86 -5.72 -5.20
C THR A 25 -7.75 -6.63 -5.69
N ALA A 26 -6.72 -6.84 -4.87
CA ALA A 26 -5.75 -7.92 -5.06
C ALA A 26 -6.43 -9.29 -4.86
N GLY A 27 -7.35 -9.42 -3.90
CA GLY A 27 -8.19 -10.62 -3.72
C GLY A 27 -9.11 -10.97 -4.89
N LYS A 28 -9.63 -9.99 -5.65
CA LYS A 28 -10.41 -10.23 -6.88
C LYS A 28 -9.53 -10.76 -8.02
N SER A 29 -8.25 -10.37 -8.04
CA SER A 29 -7.23 -10.99 -8.89
C SER A 29 -6.93 -12.43 -8.44
N PHE A 30 -6.87 -12.69 -7.13
CA PHE A 30 -6.70 -14.02 -6.56
C PHE A 30 -7.87 -14.97 -6.90
N ILE A 31 -9.12 -14.52 -6.80
CA ILE A 31 -10.30 -15.33 -7.21
C ILE A 31 -10.31 -15.55 -8.73
N ARG A 32 -9.90 -14.56 -9.54
CA ARG A 32 -9.74 -14.74 -11.00
C ARG A 32 -8.61 -15.72 -11.33
N SER A 33 -7.49 -15.67 -10.60
CA SER A 33 -6.35 -16.56 -10.78
C SER A 33 -6.68 -18.00 -10.39
N ILE A 34 -7.43 -18.21 -9.30
CA ILE A 34 -7.99 -19.54 -8.95
C ILE A 34 -8.96 -20.02 -10.04
N SER A 35 -9.80 -19.14 -10.58
CA SER A 35 -10.71 -19.53 -11.69
C SER A 35 -9.98 -19.86 -13.00
N GLN A 36 -8.76 -19.35 -13.20
CA GLN A 36 -7.90 -19.70 -14.34
C GLN A 36 -7.12 -21.00 -14.10
N ILE A 37 -6.67 -21.25 -12.86
CA ILE A 37 -5.99 -22.50 -12.46
C ILE A 37 -6.97 -23.70 -12.46
N VAL A 38 -8.25 -23.48 -12.15
CA VAL A 38 -9.28 -24.54 -12.20
C VAL A 38 -9.74 -24.85 -13.65
N ASN A 39 -9.29 -24.09 -14.66
CA ASN A 39 -9.73 -24.24 -16.05
C ASN A 39 -8.66 -24.76 -17.03
N THR A 40 -7.59 -25.40 -16.55
CA THR A 40 -6.69 -26.18 -17.44
C THR A 40 -7.30 -27.55 -17.76
N PRO A 41 -7.57 -27.89 -19.03
CA PRO A 41 -8.17 -29.17 -19.40
C PRO A 41 -7.07 -30.22 -19.57
N THR A 42 -7.05 -31.25 -18.73
CA THR A 42 -6.42 -32.55 -19.07
C THR A 42 -6.80 -33.62 -18.03
N LEU A 43 -7.96 -34.26 -18.23
CA LEU A 43 -8.12 -35.72 -18.34
C LEU A 43 -9.61 -36.09 -18.26
N THR A 44 -10.02 -36.72 -19.34
CA THR A 44 -11.33 -37.25 -19.70
C THR A 44 -11.77 -38.38 -18.76
N LEU A 45 -13.03 -38.33 -18.29
CA LEU A 45 -14.02 -39.43 -18.28
C LEU A 45 -15.07 -39.22 -17.17
N LEU A 46 -16.24 -38.70 -17.54
CA LEU A 46 -17.55 -39.32 -17.30
C LEU A 46 -18.67 -38.29 -17.56
N SER A 47 -19.42 -38.58 -18.61
CA SER A 47 -20.82 -38.22 -18.88
C SER A 47 -21.56 -37.43 -17.80
N LEU A 48 -21.81 -36.14 -18.07
CA LEU A 48 -23.10 -35.48 -17.82
C LEU A 48 -23.29 -34.40 -18.91
N SER A 49 -23.72 -34.86 -20.08
CA SER A 49 -24.29 -34.03 -21.13
C SER A 49 -25.56 -33.34 -20.64
N ASN A 50 -25.65 -32.03 -20.88
CA ASN A 50 -26.84 -31.14 -20.81
C ASN A 50 -26.84 -30.06 -19.73
N ILE A 51 -25.78 -29.24 -19.63
CA ILE A 51 -25.91 -27.89 -19.07
C ILE A 51 -25.35 -26.87 -20.07
N HIS A 52 -26.24 -26.04 -20.62
CA HIS A 52 -25.92 -24.99 -21.58
C HIS A 52 -25.02 -23.93 -20.90
N PRO A 53 -23.86 -23.52 -21.48
CA PRO A 53 -22.90 -22.59 -20.85
C PRO A 53 -23.45 -21.17 -20.55
N LYS A 54 -24.68 -20.85 -20.99
CA LYS A 54 -25.36 -19.61 -20.61
C LYS A 54 -26.01 -19.65 -19.21
N GLN A 55 -26.32 -20.83 -18.66
CA GLN A 55 -26.94 -20.94 -17.33
C GLN A 55 -25.91 -20.85 -16.19
N LEU A 56 -24.68 -21.34 -16.38
CA LEU A 56 -23.63 -21.25 -15.35
C LEU A 56 -23.13 -19.80 -15.14
N SER A 57 -23.14 -18.97 -16.19
CA SER A 57 -22.78 -17.54 -16.09
C SER A 57 -23.87 -16.69 -15.43
N PHE A 58 -25.09 -17.21 -15.31
CA PHE A 58 -26.23 -16.51 -14.73
C PHE A 58 -26.26 -16.64 -13.19
N CYS A 59 -25.84 -17.78 -12.64
CA CYS A 59 -25.78 -17.99 -11.18
C CYS A 59 -24.68 -17.18 -10.47
N LEU A 60 -23.57 -16.87 -11.14
CA LEU A 60 -22.47 -16.09 -10.54
C LEU A 60 -22.57 -14.57 -10.76
N LYS A 61 -23.51 -14.10 -11.61
CA LYS A 61 -23.75 -12.67 -11.88
C LYS A 61 -24.80 -12.04 -10.95
N GLY A 62 -25.41 -12.80 -10.06
CA GLY A 62 -26.60 -12.38 -9.30
C GLY A 62 -26.39 -11.75 -7.92
N PHE A 63 -25.21 -11.85 -7.30
CA PHE A 63 -25.02 -11.32 -5.94
C PHE A 63 -24.36 -9.93 -5.96
N LYS A 64 -25.20 -8.89 -6.12
CA LYS A 64 -24.85 -7.55 -5.63
C LYS A 64 -24.81 -7.61 -4.10
N MET A 65 -23.69 -8.07 -3.56
CA MET A 65 -23.42 -7.97 -2.13
C MET A 65 -23.56 -6.52 -1.68
N ASN A 66 -24.42 -6.28 -0.69
CA ASN A 66 -24.52 -4.97 -0.07
C ASN A 66 -23.20 -4.64 0.66
N LYS A 67 -22.94 -3.35 0.91
CA LYS A 67 -21.67 -2.90 1.50
C LYS A 67 -21.35 -3.56 2.85
N LEU A 68 -22.38 -3.89 3.63
CA LEU A 68 -22.25 -4.53 4.93
C LEU A 68 -21.72 -5.97 4.81
N SER A 69 -22.26 -6.76 3.88
CA SER A 69 -21.80 -8.13 3.64
C SER A 69 -20.35 -8.20 3.18
N SER A 70 -19.90 -7.27 2.33
CA SER A 70 -18.49 -7.25 1.88
C SER A 70 -17.51 -6.93 3.01
N PHE A 71 -17.91 -6.07 3.95
CA PHE A 71 -17.11 -5.73 5.11
C PHE A 71 -17.01 -6.88 6.11
N ILE A 72 -18.14 -7.53 6.41
CA ILE A 72 -18.16 -8.68 7.32
C ILE A 72 -17.27 -9.79 6.77
N ILE A 73 -17.39 -10.11 5.46
CA ILE A 73 -16.54 -11.11 4.82
C ILE A 73 -15.06 -10.77 4.98
N PHE A 74 -14.67 -9.50 4.80
CA PHE A 74 -13.29 -9.14 5.02
C PHE A 74 -12.86 -9.33 6.47
N ILE A 75 -13.62 -8.82 7.44
CA ILE A 75 -13.22 -8.89 8.85
C ILE A 75 -13.03 -10.34 9.26
N ILE A 76 -13.93 -11.22 8.80
CA ILE A 76 -13.79 -12.66 8.97
C ILE A 76 -12.50 -13.17 8.31
N ALA A 77 -12.25 -12.83 7.04
CA ALA A 77 -11.04 -13.26 6.33
C ALA A 77 -9.75 -12.76 7.02
N PHE A 78 -9.73 -11.51 7.48
CA PHE A 78 -8.63 -10.91 8.23
C PHE A 78 -8.40 -11.63 9.56
N LEU A 79 -9.46 -11.85 10.34
CA LEU A 79 -9.36 -12.54 11.63
C LEU A 79 -8.91 -13.99 11.45
N ILE A 80 -9.34 -14.68 10.40
CA ILE A 80 -8.88 -16.04 10.08
C ILE A 80 -7.39 -16.01 9.72
N LEU A 81 -6.99 -15.18 8.76
CA LEU A 81 -5.60 -15.14 8.30
C LEU A 81 -4.66 -14.67 9.41
N TYR A 82 -4.94 -13.50 10.01
CA TYR A 82 -4.10 -12.94 11.06
C TYR A 82 -4.16 -13.78 12.34
N GLY A 83 -5.32 -14.34 12.69
CA GLY A 83 -5.47 -15.29 13.79
C GLY A 83 -4.67 -16.57 13.57
N SER A 84 -4.60 -17.10 12.34
CA SER A 84 -3.78 -18.27 12.03
C SER A 84 -2.29 -18.01 12.28
N LEU A 85 -1.79 -16.81 12.01
CA LEU A 85 -0.41 -16.42 12.32
C LEU A 85 -0.15 -16.38 13.84
N HIS A 86 -1.12 -15.90 14.64
CA HIS A 86 -1.02 -15.92 16.10
C HIS A 86 -1.03 -17.34 16.65
N LEU A 87 -1.92 -18.19 16.14
CA LEU A 87 -1.99 -19.60 16.53
C LEU A 87 -0.70 -20.33 16.16
N TYR A 88 -0.16 -20.05 14.97
CA TYR A 88 1.12 -20.60 14.54
C TYR A 88 2.26 -20.17 15.49
N PHE A 89 2.40 -18.88 15.77
CA PHE A 89 3.36 -18.36 16.76
C PHE A 89 3.21 -19.03 18.14
N TYR A 90 1.98 -19.07 18.66
CA TYR A 90 1.68 -19.67 19.97
C TYR A 90 2.01 -21.17 20.01
N SER A 91 1.76 -21.90 18.93
CA SER A 91 2.10 -23.33 18.84
C SER A 91 3.61 -23.58 18.95
N LYS A 92 4.43 -22.71 18.32
CA LYS A 92 5.89 -22.79 18.41
C LYS A 92 6.38 -22.40 19.79
N LEU A 93 5.80 -21.36 20.38
CA LEU A 93 6.10 -20.94 21.74
C LEU A 93 5.84 -22.06 22.77
N LYS A 94 4.70 -22.75 22.67
CA LYS A 94 4.35 -23.87 23.58
C LYS A 94 5.25 -25.10 23.43
N ARG A 95 5.80 -25.33 22.24
CA ARG A 95 6.81 -26.39 22.03
C ARG A 95 8.17 -26.01 22.59
N ALA A 96 8.52 -24.73 22.49
CA ALA A 96 9.83 -24.23 22.90
C ALA A 96 9.98 -24.00 24.41
N MET A 97 8.88 -23.73 25.11
CA MET A 97 8.91 -23.27 26.50
C MET A 97 7.92 -24.01 27.38
N ASP A 98 8.35 -24.35 28.60
CA ASP A 98 7.48 -24.83 29.67
C ASP A 98 6.72 -23.66 30.29
N ILE A 99 5.44 -23.53 29.92
CA ILE A 99 4.60 -22.40 30.30
C ILE A 99 3.58 -22.85 31.35
N SER A 100 3.65 -22.24 32.54
CA SER A 100 2.68 -22.45 33.63
C SER A 100 1.26 -22.07 33.20
N CYS A 101 0.23 -22.61 33.87
CA CYS A 101 -1.18 -22.31 33.56
C CYS A 101 -1.47 -20.80 33.62
N ILE A 102 -0.96 -20.12 34.66
CA ILE A 102 -1.15 -18.67 34.86
C ILE A 102 -0.45 -17.88 33.74
N SER A 103 0.82 -18.18 33.46
CA SER A 103 1.56 -17.54 32.36
C SER A 103 0.87 -17.77 31.02
N ASN A 104 0.31 -18.96 30.79
CA ASN A 104 -0.41 -19.31 29.58
C ASN A 104 -1.66 -18.44 29.39
N LEU A 105 -2.42 -18.21 30.46
CA LEU A 105 -3.58 -17.33 30.43
C LEU A 105 -3.20 -15.90 30.03
N PHE A 106 -2.15 -15.34 30.65
CA PHE A 106 -1.67 -14.00 30.29
C PHE A 106 -1.21 -13.90 28.84
N ILE A 107 -0.49 -14.92 28.33
CA ILE A 107 -0.07 -14.97 26.92
C ILE A 107 -1.29 -14.97 26.00
N ILE A 108 -2.30 -15.80 26.27
CA ILE A 108 -3.51 -15.86 25.44
C ILE A 108 -4.23 -14.50 25.44
N ILE A 109 -4.39 -13.88 26.61
CA ILE A 109 -5.01 -12.55 26.72
C ILE A 109 -4.24 -11.52 25.91
N ALA A 110 -2.89 -11.51 26.01
CA ALA A 110 -2.05 -10.61 25.24
C ALA A 110 -2.17 -10.84 23.73
N LEU A 111 -2.15 -12.09 23.27
CA LEU A 111 -2.31 -12.42 21.85
C LEU A 111 -3.70 -12.05 21.33
N CYS A 112 -4.77 -12.26 22.10
CA CYS A 112 -6.11 -11.82 21.74
C CYS A 112 -6.19 -10.30 21.63
N PHE A 113 -5.56 -9.57 22.57
CA PHE A 113 -5.48 -8.12 22.51
C PHE A 113 -4.73 -7.64 21.26
N LEU A 114 -3.58 -8.25 20.94
CA LEU A 114 -2.76 -7.91 19.79
C LEU A 114 -3.45 -8.25 18.45
N LEU A 115 -4.19 -9.36 18.40
CA LEU A 115 -5.04 -9.73 17.25
C LEU A 115 -6.09 -8.65 16.96
N LEU A 116 -6.71 -8.11 18.01
CA LEU A 116 -7.76 -7.07 17.90
C LEU A 116 -7.18 -5.65 17.80
N SER A 117 -5.90 -5.46 18.09
CA SER A 117 -5.28 -4.13 18.14
C SER A 117 -5.46 -3.28 16.87
N PRO A 118 -5.40 -3.80 15.62
CA PRO A 118 -5.64 -2.96 14.44
C PRO A 118 -7.09 -2.46 14.35
N ILE A 119 -8.05 -3.24 14.86
CA ILE A 119 -9.46 -2.84 14.96
C ILE A 119 -9.61 -1.72 15.99
N PHE A 120 -8.96 -1.85 17.15
CA PHE A 120 -8.98 -0.79 18.17
C PHE A 120 -8.33 0.50 17.68
N VAL A 121 -7.17 0.41 17.01
CA VAL A 121 -6.50 1.58 16.40
C VAL A 121 -7.45 2.25 15.41
N HIS A 122 -8.10 1.48 14.54
CA HIS A 122 -9.06 2.01 13.57
C HIS A 122 -10.22 2.76 14.25
N ILE A 123 -10.81 2.19 15.31
CA ILE A 123 -11.92 2.80 16.05
C ILE A 123 -11.45 4.10 16.74
N LEU A 124 -10.33 4.04 17.45
CA LEU A 124 -9.80 5.15 18.25
C LEU A 124 -9.28 6.31 17.38
N THR A 125 -8.84 6.02 16.16
CA THR A 125 -8.44 7.05 15.19
C THR A 125 -9.60 7.99 14.80
N ASN A 126 -10.84 7.59 15.06
CA ASN A 126 -12.02 8.45 14.90
C ASN A 126 -12.39 9.26 16.16
N THR A 127 -11.60 9.14 17.21
CA THR A 127 -11.78 9.83 18.50
C THR A 127 -10.68 10.87 18.72
N GLU A 128 -10.82 11.69 19.76
CA GLU A 128 -9.81 12.70 20.13
C GLU A 128 -8.66 12.11 20.99
N HIS A 129 -8.68 10.80 21.29
CA HIS A 129 -7.67 10.13 22.11
C HIS A 129 -6.39 9.79 21.35
N VAL A 130 -5.69 10.84 20.92
CA VAL A 130 -4.48 10.76 20.09
C VAL A 130 -3.36 9.95 20.74
N PHE A 131 -3.07 10.18 22.03
CA PHE A 131 -1.95 9.52 22.72
C PHE A 131 -2.12 8.00 22.78
N ILE A 132 -3.30 7.53 23.21
CA ILE A 132 -3.62 6.10 23.31
C ILE A 132 -3.63 5.46 21.92
N THR A 133 -4.20 6.14 20.93
CA THR A 133 -4.20 5.66 19.53
C THR A 133 -2.78 5.46 19.02
N ASN A 134 -1.87 6.39 19.32
CA ASN A 134 -0.48 6.32 18.87
C ASN A 134 0.27 5.13 19.49
N ILE A 135 0.12 4.92 20.81
CA ILE A 135 0.73 3.78 21.50
C ILE A 135 0.21 2.46 20.93
N LEU A 136 -1.11 2.33 20.78
CA LEU A 136 -1.73 1.13 20.24
C LEU A 136 -1.33 0.87 18.79
N ALA A 137 -1.21 1.92 17.98
CA ALA A 137 -0.77 1.81 16.60
C ALA A 137 0.66 1.28 16.52
N HIS A 138 1.59 1.83 17.31
CA HIS A 138 2.97 1.35 17.35
C HIS A 138 3.04 -0.11 17.81
N ILE A 139 2.41 -0.45 18.94
CA ILE A 139 2.43 -1.82 19.47
C ILE A 139 1.81 -2.81 18.47
N GLY A 140 0.60 -2.51 17.99
CA GLY A 140 -0.16 -3.41 17.13
C GLY A 140 0.48 -3.62 15.77
N PHE A 141 0.95 -2.56 15.12
CA PHE A 141 1.52 -2.67 13.79
C PHE A 141 2.97 -3.18 13.78
N ILE A 142 3.78 -2.89 14.81
CA ILE A 142 5.09 -3.54 14.98
C ILE A 142 4.90 -5.04 15.24
N TRP A 143 3.94 -5.42 16.09
CA TRP A 143 3.61 -6.82 16.33
C TRP A 143 3.15 -7.54 15.06
N MET A 144 2.32 -6.89 14.23
CA MET A 144 1.89 -7.43 12.95
C MET A 144 3.10 -7.72 12.03
N GLY A 145 4.07 -6.79 11.96
CA GLY A 145 5.33 -7.02 11.25
C GLY A 145 6.15 -8.16 11.86
N ALA A 146 6.26 -8.21 13.19
CA ALA A 146 6.97 -9.26 13.91
C ALA A 146 6.41 -10.65 13.62
N LEU A 147 5.07 -10.81 13.64
CA LEU A 147 4.41 -12.06 13.29
C LEU A 147 4.63 -12.47 11.85
N PHE A 148 4.64 -11.50 10.91
CA PHE A 148 4.93 -11.79 9.51
C PHE A 148 6.36 -12.31 9.31
N PHE A 149 7.35 -11.67 9.93
CA PHE A 149 8.74 -12.15 9.88
C PHE A 149 8.90 -13.49 10.60
N PHE A 150 8.26 -13.66 11.75
CA PHE A 150 8.24 -14.93 12.47
C PHE A 150 7.72 -16.05 11.59
N PHE A 151 6.55 -15.86 11.00
CA PHE A 151 5.98 -16.84 10.08
C PHE A 151 6.92 -17.14 8.91
N SER A 152 7.46 -16.10 8.26
CA SER A 152 8.34 -16.25 7.10
C SER A 152 9.60 -17.05 7.41
N ILE A 153 10.25 -16.78 8.55
CA ILE A 153 11.49 -17.47 8.96
C ILE A 153 11.16 -18.89 9.45
N TYR A 154 10.16 -19.03 10.33
CA TYR A 154 9.83 -20.33 10.92
C TYR A 154 9.23 -21.30 9.89
N LEU A 155 8.59 -20.79 8.83
CA LEU A 155 8.16 -21.63 7.71
C LEU A 155 9.36 -22.29 7.02
N LEU A 156 10.48 -21.58 6.83
CA LEU A 156 11.71 -22.15 6.28
C LEU A 156 12.30 -23.19 7.23
N VAL A 157 12.25 -22.94 8.54
CA VAL A 157 12.67 -23.92 9.56
C VAL A 157 11.81 -25.19 9.48
N ASP A 158 10.48 -25.05 9.37
CA ASP A 158 9.57 -26.19 9.26
C ASP A 158 9.83 -27.00 7.98
N VAL A 159 10.06 -26.33 6.85
CA VAL A 159 10.44 -26.99 5.59
C VAL A 159 11.76 -27.74 5.76
N TYR A 160 12.77 -27.12 6.37
CA TYR A 160 14.04 -27.78 6.68
C TYR A 160 13.84 -29.02 7.57
N TRP A 161 13.01 -28.92 8.62
CA TRP A 161 12.70 -30.06 9.48
C TRP A 161 12.01 -31.19 8.72
N VAL A 162 11.04 -30.89 7.86
CA VAL A 162 10.37 -31.90 7.03
C VAL A 162 11.38 -32.61 6.11
N ILE A 163 12.27 -31.86 5.45
CA ILE A 163 13.31 -32.42 4.57
C ILE A 163 14.23 -33.36 5.33
N ILE A 164 14.74 -32.96 6.50
CA ILE A 164 15.64 -33.78 7.32
C ILE A 164 14.91 -35.01 7.87
N ASN A 165 13.65 -34.88 8.29
CA ASN A 165 12.87 -36.03 8.76
C ASN A 165 12.63 -37.06 7.65
N ILE A 166 12.27 -36.62 6.45
CA ILE A 166 12.09 -37.53 5.29
C ILE A 166 13.42 -38.18 4.93
N SER A 167 14.49 -37.40 4.83
CA SER A 167 15.83 -37.90 4.49
C SER A 167 16.36 -38.87 5.55
N GLY A 168 16.09 -38.61 6.82
CA GLY A 168 16.48 -39.49 7.93
C GLY A 168 15.77 -40.85 7.90
N ARG A 169 14.54 -40.89 7.40
CA ARG A 169 13.78 -42.14 7.21
C ARG A 169 14.21 -42.92 5.97
N ILE A 170 14.64 -42.22 4.91
CA ILE A 170 15.01 -42.86 3.62
C ILE A 170 16.48 -43.30 3.62
N PHE A 171 17.39 -42.46 4.08
CA PHE A 171 18.84 -42.66 3.89
C PHE A 171 19.56 -43.08 5.17
N SER A 172 19.45 -42.29 6.25
CA SER A 172 20.12 -42.59 7.52
C SER A 172 19.51 -41.86 8.71
N PRO A 173 19.14 -42.56 9.80
CA PRO A 173 18.63 -41.94 11.03
C PRO A 173 19.61 -40.94 11.65
N ASN A 174 20.91 -41.06 11.38
CA ASN A 174 21.94 -40.13 11.86
C ASN A 174 21.70 -38.69 11.40
N LEU A 175 20.92 -38.47 10.33
CA LEU A 175 20.57 -37.13 9.86
C LEU A 175 19.69 -36.36 10.85
N LEU A 176 18.92 -37.05 11.69
CA LEU A 176 18.02 -36.41 12.68
C LEU A 176 18.78 -35.58 13.72
N ARG A 177 20.08 -35.85 13.93
CA ARG A 177 20.93 -35.07 14.85
C ARG A 177 21.12 -33.61 14.43
N TYR A 178 20.85 -33.28 13.16
CA TYR A 178 20.97 -31.92 12.63
C TYR A 178 19.69 -31.09 12.81
N ILE A 179 18.65 -31.64 13.46
CA ILE A 179 17.47 -30.88 13.86
C ILE A 179 17.77 -30.17 15.19
N PRO A 180 17.90 -28.84 15.22
CA PRO A 180 18.07 -28.11 16.46
C PRO A 180 16.83 -28.25 17.34
N GLY A 181 17.02 -28.24 18.67
CA GLY A 181 15.89 -28.30 19.61
C GLY A 181 14.94 -27.11 19.46
N ASP A 182 13.64 -27.32 19.73
CA ASP A 182 12.59 -26.31 19.61
C ASP A 182 12.94 -25.00 20.33
N ARG A 183 13.47 -25.10 21.55
CA ARG A 183 13.83 -23.93 22.38
C ARG A 183 14.89 -23.04 21.74
N ILE A 184 15.99 -23.64 21.29
CA ILE A 184 17.10 -22.90 20.66
C ILE A 184 16.61 -22.26 19.37
N THR A 185 15.90 -23.03 18.55
CA THR A 185 15.36 -22.57 17.27
C THR A 185 14.43 -21.37 17.43
N PHE A 186 13.52 -21.45 18.42
CA PHE A 186 12.60 -20.36 18.74
C PHE A 186 13.34 -19.11 19.22
N LEU A 187 14.29 -19.25 20.15
CA LEU A 187 15.05 -18.10 20.68
C LEU A 187 15.92 -17.43 19.62
N VAL A 188 16.59 -18.21 18.76
CA VAL A 188 17.37 -17.69 17.62
C VAL A 188 16.46 -16.96 16.63
N THR A 189 15.28 -17.52 16.34
CA THR A 189 14.30 -16.89 15.46
C THR A 189 13.84 -15.55 16.03
N LEU A 190 13.54 -15.49 17.33
CA LEU A 190 13.19 -14.23 17.99
C LEU A 190 14.33 -13.20 17.92
N LEU A 191 15.58 -13.62 18.16
CA LEU A 191 16.75 -12.75 18.07
C LEU A 191 16.91 -12.14 16.67
N ILE A 192 16.75 -12.96 15.63
CA ILE A 192 16.81 -12.50 14.23
C ILE A 192 15.69 -11.48 13.95
N ILE A 193 14.46 -11.78 14.37
CA ILE A 193 13.31 -10.87 14.16
C ILE A 193 13.54 -9.55 14.88
N THR A 194 14.04 -9.57 16.13
CA THR A 194 14.38 -8.34 16.85
C THR A 194 15.40 -7.51 16.06
N GLY A 195 16.44 -8.13 15.52
CA GLY A 195 17.41 -7.47 14.64
C GLY A 195 16.76 -6.86 13.39
N ILE A 196 15.90 -7.61 12.71
CA ILE A 196 15.14 -7.15 11.54
C ILE A 196 14.23 -5.97 11.88
N LEU A 197 13.54 -5.98 13.02
CA LEU A 197 12.65 -4.90 13.42
C LEU A 197 13.42 -3.62 13.77
N ILE A 198 14.57 -3.74 14.45
CA ILE A 198 15.44 -2.60 14.77
C ILE A 198 15.99 -1.98 13.49
N TYR A 199 16.62 -2.81 12.65
CA TYR A 199 17.15 -2.36 11.36
C TYR A 199 16.04 -1.81 10.47
N GLY A 200 14.89 -2.47 10.43
CA GLY A 200 13.80 -2.07 9.55
C GLY A 200 13.10 -0.78 9.99
N ARG A 201 13.11 -0.46 11.29
CA ARG A 201 12.71 0.86 11.76
C ARG A 201 13.70 1.93 11.34
N PHE A 202 14.99 1.64 11.46
CA PHE A 202 16.05 2.55 10.97
C PHE A 202 15.91 2.78 9.46
N GLU A 203 15.69 1.72 8.67
CA GLU A 203 15.50 1.81 7.22
C GLU A 203 14.24 2.62 6.86
N ALA A 204 13.12 2.43 7.58
CA ALA A 204 11.90 3.20 7.37
C ALA A 204 12.08 4.70 7.57
N ASP A 205 12.96 5.09 8.51
CA ASP A 205 13.25 6.49 8.74
C ASP A 205 14.29 7.02 7.72
N ASN A 206 15.09 6.17 7.06
CA ASN A 206 16.18 6.57 6.16
C ASN A 206 15.78 6.76 4.68
N ILE A 207 15.11 7.89 4.41
CA ILE A 207 14.66 8.28 3.05
C ILE A 207 15.86 8.49 2.11
N SER A 208 15.89 7.73 1.02
CA SER A 208 16.86 7.85 -0.07
C SER A 208 16.37 8.84 -1.14
N VAL A 209 17.30 9.55 -1.78
CA VAL A 209 16.97 10.37 -2.96
C VAL A 209 17.28 9.57 -4.21
N GLU A 210 16.24 9.12 -4.90
CA GLU A 210 16.36 8.44 -6.19
C GLU A 210 16.45 9.47 -7.31
N ARG A 211 17.35 9.29 -8.29
CA ARG A 211 17.58 10.26 -9.36
C ARG A 211 17.41 9.61 -10.72
N ILE A 212 16.58 10.22 -11.55
CA ILE A 212 16.31 9.80 -12.92
C ILE A 212 16.61 10.97 -13.84
N GLU A 213 17.34 10.70 -14.91
CA GLU A 213 17.60 11.67 -15.97
C GLU A 213 16.93 11.20 -17.26
N LEU A 214 16.13 12.09 -17.87
CA LEU A 214 15.48 11.86 -19.15
C LEU A 214 15.83 13.00 -20.10
N ARG A 215 16.03 12.68 -21.38
CA ARG A 215 16.27 13.67 -22.43
C ARG A 215 15.01 13.88 -23.25
N THR A 216 14.72 15.13 -23.61
CA THR A 216 13.57 15.45 -24.44
C THR A 216 13.82 16.67 -25.32
N ALA A 217 13.37 16.62 -26.56
CA ALA A 217 13.37 17.75 -27.49
C ALA A 217 12.20 18.73 -27.23
N LYS A 218 11.30 18.42 -26.28
CA LYS A 218 10.09 19.19 -26.00
C LYS A 218 10.30 20.37 -25.04
N LEU A 219 11.50 20.51 -24.47
CA LEU A 219 11.84 21.69 -23.69
C LEU A 219 12.17 22.87 -24.62
N PRO A 220 11.58 24.05 -24.41
CA PRO A 220 11.87 25.21 -25.23
C PRO A 220 13.30 25.70 -24.95
N PRO A 221 13.97 26.40 -25.90
CA PRO A 221 15.36 26.85 -25.74
C PRO A 221 15.65 27.70 -24.48
N ARG A 222 14.62 28.34 -23.91
CA ARG A 222 14.70 29.12 -22.67
C ARG A 222 14.74 28.28 -21.39
N VAL A 223 14.51 26.97 -21.47
CA VAL A 223 14.49 26.01 -20.35
C VAL A 223 15.51 24.91 -20.65
N SER A 224 16.71 25.04 -20.08
CA SER A 224 17.78 24.04 -20.26
C SER A 224 17.49 22.72 -19.55
N SER A 225 16.80 22.80 -18.41
CA SER A 225 16.45 21.64 -17.59
C SER A 225 15.15 21.89 -16.83
N LEU A 226 14.42 20.81 -16.53
CA LEU A 226 13.25 20.83 -15.65
C LEU A 226 13.40 19.76 -14.57
N ARG A 227 13.37 20.18 -13.30
CA ARG A 227 13.42 19.26 -12.15
C ARG A 227 12.04 19.03 -11.55
N ILE A 228 11.57 17.78 -11.62
CA ILE A 228 10.38 17.32 -10.91
C ILE A 228 10.81 16.52 -9.69
N VAL A 229 10.37 16.93 -8.50
CA VAL A 229 10.50 16.13 -7.28
C VAL A 229 9.17 15.45 -6.97
N GLN A 230 9.18 14.13 -6.83
CA GLN A 230 8.02 13.33 -6.45
C GLN A 230 8.10 12.91 -4.99
N ILE A 231 6.96 13.06 -4.32
CA ILE A 231 6.63 12.36 -3.08
C ILE A 231 5.37 11.53 -3.29
N THR A 232 5.23 10.43 -2.56
CA THR A 232 4.03 9.58 -2.63
C THR A 232 3.96 8.66 -1.43
N ASP A 233 2.76 8.19 -1.10
CA ASP A 233 2.56 7.16 -0.09
C ASP A 233 3.25 7.51 1.25
N ILE A 234 3.09 8.75 1.69
CA ILE A 234 3.64 9.24 2.95
C ILE A 234 2.78 8.76 4.12
N HIS A 235 1.46 8.66 3.92
CA HIS A 235 0.49 8.30 4.94
C HIS A 235 0.63 9.13 6.23
N PHE A 236 0.60 10.46 6.11
CA PHE A 236 0.63 11.33 7.28
C PHE A 236 -0.50 10.95 8.24
N SER A 237 -0.14 10.51 9.44
CA SER A 237 -1.03 9.83 10.39
C SER A 237 -0.50 10.00 11.82
N THR A 238 -1.00 9.20 12.76
CA THR A 238 -0.45 9.15 14.13
C THR A 238 0.99 8.62 14.16
N LEU A 239 1.36 7.76 13.21
CA LEU A 239 2.71 7.18 13.09
C LEU A 239 3.66 8.12 12.35
N ASN A 240 3.21 8.64 11.20
CA ASN A 240 3.98 9.56 10.37
C ASN A 240 3.49 10.98 10.63
N GLY A 241 4.04 11.62 11.66
CA GLY A 241 3.62 12.95 12.10
C GLY A 241 4.55 14.09 11.65
N VAL A 242 4.45 15.23 12.35
CA VAL A 242 5.18 16.48 12.05
C VAL A 242 6.70 16.28 11.97
N LYS A 243 7.31 15.47 12.83
CA LYS A 243 8.77 15.21 12.79
C LYS A 243 9.20 14.58 11.46
N PHE A 244 8.40 13.64 10.95
CA PHE A 244 8.66 13.00 9.65
C PHE A 244 8.44 14.00 8.51
N ALA A 245 7.38 14.82 8.59
CA ALA A 245 7.16 15.93 7.65
C ALA A 245 8.33 16.92 7.61
N GLN A 246 8.93 17.26 8.76
CA GLN A 246 10.10 18.14 8.84
C GLN A 246 11.32 17.53 8.14
N LYS A 247 11.52 16.21 8.26
CA LYS A 247 12.59 15.49 7.55
C LYS A 247 12.36 15.55 6.04
N ILE A 248 11.18 15.17 5.57
CA ILE A 248 10.80 15.22 4.15
C ILE A 248 10.95 16.65 3.60
N GLY A 249 10.39 17.64 4.29
CA GLY A 249 10.45 19.03 3.87
C GLY A 249 11.88 19.57 3.78
N ARG A 250 12.80 19.16 4.67
CA ARG A 250 14.23 19.51 4.57
C ARG A 250 14.88 18.89 3.34
N ILE A 251 14.62 17.62 3.05
CA ILE A 251 15.15 16.94 1.86
C ILE A 251 14.66 17.66 0.61
N ILE A 252 13.34 17.86 0.46
CA ILE A 252 12.76 18.53 -0.73
C ILE A 252 13.32 19.93 -0.93
N LYS A 253 13.45 20.73 0.14
CA LYS A 253 14.02 22.08 0.05
C LYS A 253 15.45 22.08 -0.48
N GLY A 254 16.27 21.10 -0.09
CA GLY A 254 17.63 20.94 -0.60
C GLY A 254 17.71 20.44 -2.05
N LEU A 255 16.61 19.92 -2.61
CA LEU A 255 16.55 19.46 -4.01
C LEU A 255 16.21 20.58 -4.99
N HIS A 256 15.73 21.73 -4.51
CA HIS A 256 15.32 22.89 -5.33
C HIS A 256 14.40 22.50 -6.50
N PRO A 257 13.19 21.96 -6.22
CA PRO A 257 12.26 21.53 -7.26
C PRO A 257 11.77 22.70 -8.12
N ASP A 258 11.73 22.53 -9.44
CA ASP A 258 10.91 23.37 -10.29
C ASP A 258 9.43 23.02 -10.11
N ILE A 259 9.15 21.73 -9.91
CA ILE A 259 7.82 21.19 -9.63
C ILE A 259 7.91 20.18 -8.49
N LEU A 260 6.98 20.26 -7.56
CA LEU A 260 6.77 19.22 -6.56
C LEU A 260 5.46 18.49 -6.86
N VAL A 261 5.51 17.19 -7.06
CA VAL A 261 4.32 16.35 -7.27
C VAL A 261 4.07 15.41 -6.11
N SER A 262 2.80 15.23 -5.73
CA SER A 262 2.34 14.22 -4.78
C SER A 262 1.45 13.21 -5.48
N THR A 263 1.93 11.98 -5.69
CA THR A 263 1.19 10.98 -6.49
C THR A 263 0.21 10.10 -5.71
N GLY A 264 -0.34 10.60 -4.61
CA GLY A 264 -1.40 9.95 -3.82
C GLY A 264 -0.93 9.43 -2.47
N ASP A 265 -1.90 9.01 -1.65
CA ASP A 265 -1.70 8.47 -0.30
C ASP A 265 -0.83 9.39 0.58
N LEU A 266 -1.13 10.70 0.52
CA LEU A 266 -0.41 11.74 1.26
C LEU A 266 -0.83 11.75 2.73
N ILE A 267 -2.13 11.59 3.00
CA ILE A 267 -2.70 11.74 4.35
C ILE A 267 -3.68 10.62 4.71
N ASP A 268 -3.52 10.15 5.95
CA ASP A 268 -4.42 9.23 6.61
C ASP A 268 -5.15 9.86 7.79
N ARG A 269 -6.07 9.10 8.40
CA ARG A 269 -6.73 9.53 9.63
C ARG A 269 -5.76 9.56 10.81
N GLY A 270 -6.12 10.32 11.84
CA GLY A 270 -5.35 10.38 13.09
C GLY A 270 -4.11 11.25 13.04
N LEU A 271 -3.86 11.97 11.94
CA LEU A 271 -2.79 12.96 11.90
C LEU A 271 -3.02 14.06 12.96
N VAL A 272 -2.04 14.17 13.84
CA VAL A 272 -1.93 15.19 14.89
C VAL A 272 -1.22 16.41 14.32
N ASP A 273 -1.67 17.60 14.71
CA ASP A 273 -1.08 18.88 14.25
C ASP A 273 -1.00 18.98 12.71
N LYS A 274 -2.18 18.95 12.09
CA LYS A 274 -2.30 19.05 10.63
C LYS A 274 -1.73 20.36 10.10
N GLU A 275 -1.91 21.46 10.82
CA GLU A 275 -1.39 22.77 10.39
C GLU A 275 0.15 22.80 10.45
N GLY A 276 0.75 22.17 11.45
CA GLY A 276 2.19 21.96 11.51
C GLY A 276 2.72 21.27 10.26
N VAL A 277 2.11 20.16 9.83
CA VAL A 277 2.49 19.47 8.58
C VAL A 277 2.25 20.36 7.35
N VAL A 278 1.06 20.93 7.24
CA VAL A 278 0.65 21.81 6.13
C VAL A 278 1.64 22.96 5.93
N SER A 279 2.04 23.63 7.01
CA SER A 279 2.96 24.78 6.95
C SER A 279 4.32 24.43 6.38
N LEU A 280 4.82 23.21 6.64
CA LEU A 280 6.13 22.75 6.15
C LEU A 280 6.15 22.63 4.63
N PHE A 281 5.08 22.07 4.04
CA PHE A 281 4.94 21.91 2.60
C PHE A 281 4.50 23.19 1.89
N ARG A 282 3.66 24.02 2.54
CA ARG A 282 3.23 25.32 2.02
C ARG A 282 4.44 26.20 1.67
N ASN A 283 5.45 26.19 2.54
CA ASN A 283 6.66 27.00 2.43
C ASN A 283 7.73 26.45 1.47
N ILE A 284 7.47 25.35 0.75
CA ILE A 284 8.35 24.86 -0.31
C ILE A 284 8.11 25.70 -1.56
N LYS A 285 9.17 26.39 -2.02
CA LYS A 285 9.15 27.19 -3.24
C LYS A 285 9.40 26.30 -4.46
N THR A 286 8.67 26.57 -5.54
CA THR A 286 8.73 25.87 -6.82
C THR A 286 8.56 26.88 -7.95
N THR A 287 9.24 26.67 -9.08
CA THR A 287 9.16 27.54 -10.27
C THR A 287 7.82 27.42 -10.99
N TYR A 288 7.35 26.18 -11.20
CA TYR A 288 6.16 25.86 -11.99
C TYR A 288 5.03 25.25 -11.14
N GLY A 289 5.15 25.27 -9.81
CA GLY A 289 4.05 24.94 -8.89
C GLY A 289 4.14 23.57 -8.24
N LYS A 290 3.07 23.24 -7.51
CA LYS A 290 2.93 22.00 -6.74
C LYS A 290 1.63 21.31 -7.16
N TYR A 291 1.69 20.03 -7.52
CA TYR A 291 0.53 19.29 -8.04
C TYR A 291 0.32 17.99 -7.29
N ALA A 292 -0.93 17.63 -7.04
CA ALA A 292 -1.24 16.40 -6.32
C ALA A 292 -2.43 15.68 -6.96
N ILE A 293 -2.40 14.36 -6.88
CA ILE A 293 -3.54 13.49 -7.21
C ILE A 293 -3.97 12.73 -5.96
N THR A 294 -5.10 12.04 -6.06
CA THR A 294 -5.58 11.16 -5.00
C THR A 294 -4.99 9.75 -5.15
N GLY A 295 -4.66 9.13 -4.03
CA GLY A 295 -4.54 7.69 -3.92
C GLY A 295 -5.82 7.07 -3.33
N ASN A 296 -5.78 5.79 -2.99
CA ASN A 296 -6.96 5.15 -2.39
C ASN A 296 -7.19 5.61 -0.93
N HIS A 297 -6.13 6.00 -0.21
CA HIS A 297 -6.24 6.40 1.18
C HIS A 297 -6.99 7.71 1.38
N GLU A 298 -6.92 8.65 0.44
CA GLU A 298 -7.72 9.88 0.50
C GLU A 298 -9.23 9.57 0.54
N PHE A 299 -9.69 8.58 -0.24
CA PHE A 299 -11.11 8.17 -0.24
C PHE A 299 -11.47 7.44 1.05
N ILE A 300 -10.58 6.58 1.53
CA ILE A 300 -10.72 5.83 2.78
C ILE A 300 -10.83 6.78 3.99
N SER A 301 -9.89 7.70 4.10
CA SER A 301 -9.76 8.65 5.19
C SER A 301 -10.82 9.76 5.13
N GLY A 302 -11.32 10.06 3.93
CA GLY A 302 -12.43 10.98 3.70
C GLY A 302 -12.04 12.09 2.75
N ILE A 303 -12.42 11.92 1.48
CA ILE A 303 -11.89 12.69 0.34
C ILE A 303 -11.92 14.21 0.54
N LYS A 304 -13.01 14.77 1.07
CA LYS A 304 -13.14 16.23 1.26
C LYS A 304 -12.06 16.79 2.18
N LYS A 305 -11.82 16.13 3.33
CA LYS A 305 -10.82 16.59 4.30
C LYS A 305 -9.40 16.37 3.79
N ALA A 306 -9.20 15.32 3.00
CA ALA A 306 -7.89 15.01 2.44
C ALA A 306 -7.51 16.01 1.34
N VAL A 307 -8.43 16.33 0.42
CA VAL A 307 -8.28 17.40 -0.59
C VAL A 307 -8.00 18.74 0.09
N GLU A 308 -8.82 19.14 1.08
CA GLU A 308 -8.63 20.40 1.80
C GLU A 308 -7.25 20.48 2.49
N PHE A 309 -6.77 19.38 3.07
CA PHE A 309 -5.45 19.30 3.67
C PHE A 309 -4.34 19.51 2.62
N THR A 310 -4.44 18.82 1.50
CA THR A 310 -3.43 18.88 0.42
C THR A 310 -3.40 20.26 -0.25
N GLU A 311 -4.56 20.87 -0.47
CA GLU A 311 -4.67 22.24 -0.98
C GLU A 311 -4.09 23.26 0.02
N LYS A 312 -4.37 23.12 1.31
CA LYS A 312 -3.78 23.98 2.35
C LYS A 312 -2.25 23.84 2.40
N ALA A 313 -1.69 22.67 2.09
CA ALA A 313 -0.26 22.45 1.93
C ALA A 313 0.32 23.10 0.64
N GLY A 314 -0.53 23.75 -0.15
CA GLY A 314 -0.20 24.55 -1.33
C GLY A 314 -0.10 23.74 -2.61
N PHE A 315 -0.64 22.53 -2.66
CA PHE A 315 -0.75 21.76 -3.90
C PHE A 315 -2.04 22.10 -4.64
N SER A 316 -1.97 22.20 -5.96
CA SER A 316 -3.14 22.14 -6.83
C SER A 316 -3.54 20.67 -7.03
N MET A 317 -4.75 20.32 -6.58
CA MET A 317 -5.30 18.99 -6.81
C MET A 317 -5.69 18.83 -8.28
N LEU A 318 -5.29 17.73 -8.91
CA LEU A 318 -5.66 17.34 -10.26
C LEU A 318 -6.53 16.09 -10.20
N ARG A 319 -7.84 16.22 -10.41
CA ARG A 319 -8.79 15.11 -10.29
C ARG A 319 -9.54 14.89 -11.60
N ASN A 320 -8.96 14.07 -12.47
CA ASN A 320 -9.43 13.82 -13.83
C ASN A 320 -9.43 15.11 -14.68
N GLU A 321 -8.34 15.86 -14.55
CA GLU A 321 -8.10 17.12 -15.24
C GLU A 321 -6.60 17.31 -15.45
N GLY A 322 -6.21 18.37 -16.12
CA GLY A 322 -4.81 18.76 -16.18
C GLY A 322 -4.63 20.22 -16.50
N ILE A 323 -3.38 20.64 -16.53
CA ILE A 323 -3.00 22.05 -16.67
C ILE A 323 -1.77 22.18 -17.54
N THR A 324 -1.75 23.21 -18.37
CA THR A 324 -0.55 23.64 -19.10
C THR A 324 0.15 24.74 -18.30
N VAL A 325 1.45 24.55 -18.05
CA VAL A 325 2.28 25.48 -17.28
C VAL A 325 3.46 25.92 -18.11
N GLY A 326 3.79 27.20 -18.05
CA GLY A 326 4.91 27.78 -18.79
C GLY A 326 4.79 27.75 -20.31
N GLY A 327 3.70 27.22 -20.87
CA GLY A 327 3.48 27.08 -22.31
C GLY A 327 4.34 26.00 -22.98
N PHE A 328 4.82 25.00 -22.24
CA PHE A 328 5.59 23.88 -22.78
C PHE A 328 5.41 22.55 -22.02
N LEU A 329 4.69 22.58 -20.90
CA LEU A 329 4.53 21.45 -20.00
C LEU A 329 3.05 21.26 -19.70
N ASN A 330 2.55 20.05 -19.92
CA ASN A 330 1.23 19.61 -19.48
C ASN A 330 1.37 18.65 -18.30
N ILE A 331 0.55 18.85 -17.29
CA ILE A 331 0.48 17.97 -16.12
C ILE A 331 -0.97 17.51 -16.00
N ALA A 332 -1.19 16.23 -16.26
CA ALA A 332 -2.49 15.58 -16.14
C ALA A 332 -2.54 14.74 -14.89
N GLY A 333 -3.69 14.69 -14.21
CA GLY A 333 -3.91 13.87 -13.03
C GLY A 333 -5.28 13.20 -13.04
N VAL A 334 -5.34 11.96 -12.59
CA VAL A 334 -6.59 11.20 -12.47
C VAL A 334 -6.79 10.68 -11.06
N ASP A 335 -8.05 10.57 -10.63
CA ASP A 335 -8.37 9.96 -9.36
C ASP A 335 -8.07 8.45 -9.34
N ASP A 336 -7.75 7.94 -8.15
CA ASP A 336 -7.69 6.50 -7.91
C ASP A 336 -9.04 5.81 -8.22
N PRO A 337 -9.05 4.58 -8.78
CA PRO A 337 -10.27 3.81 -9.00
C PRO A 337 -11.17 3.62 -7.76
N ALA A 338 -10.64 3.81 -6.54
CA ALA A 338 -11.40 3.91 -5.31
C ALA A 338 -12.54 4.94 -5.42
N ALA A 339 -12.38 6.04 -6.16
CA ALA A 339 -13.43 7.05 -6.38
C ALA A 339 -14.78 6.44 -6.82
N LYS A 340 -14.75 5.40 -7.68
CA LYS A 340 -15.97 4.70 -8.13
C LYS A 340 -16.69 4.01 -6.98
N ARG A 341 -15.93 3.41 -6.06
CA ARG A 341 -16.46 2.71 -4.87
C ARG A 341 -17.12 3.69 -3.90
N TYR A 342 -16.60 4.91 -3.82
CA TYR A 342 -17.09 5.96 -2.95
C TYR A 342 -18.18 6.83 -3.60
N ARG A 343 -18.51 6.58 -4.88
CA ARG A 343 -19.46 7.36 -5.68
C ARG A 343 -19.04 8.83 -5.84
N THR A 344 -17.74 9.03 -6.00
CA THR A 344 -17.10 10.34 -6.18
C THR A 344 -16.24 10.39 -7.44
N ALA A 345 -16.33 9.37 -8.29
CA ALA A 345 -15.61 9.30 -9.55
C ALA A 345 -16.13 10.35 -10.54
N SER A 346 -15.20 11.00 -11.23
CA SER A 346 -15.50 11.82 -12.40
C SER A 346 -16.10 10.96 -13.53
N SER A 347 -16.92 11.59 -14.37
CA SER A 347 -17.37 11.03 -15.64
C SER A 347 -16.30 11.12 -16.73
N VAL A 348 -15.27 11.94 -16.54
CA VAL A 348 -14.17 12.14 -17.47
C VAL A 348 -13.18 10.98 -17.34
N SER A 349 -13.02 10.23 -18.43
CA SER A 349 -12.07 9.13 -18.54
C SER A 349 -10.65 9.65 -18.76
N GLU A 350 -9.64 8.85 -18.40
CA GLU A 350 -8.23 9.26 -18.47
C GLU A 350 -7.75 9.58 -19.89
N ASP A 351 -8.27 8.89 -20.90
CA ASP A 351 -7.99 9.16 -22.31
C ASP A 351 -8.48 10.55 -22.73
N LYS A 352 -9.66 10.98 -22.28
CA LYS A 352 -10.20 12.31 -22.57
C LYS A 352 -9.39 13.42 -21.91
N VAL A 353 -8.85 13.18 -20.71
CA VAL A 353 -7.94 14.15 -20.06
C VAL A 353 -6.69 14.33 -20.90
N LEU A 354 -6.08 13.23 -21.33
CA LEU A 354 -4.84 13.25 -22.11
C LEU A 354 -5.03 13.79 -23.53
N GLU A 355 -6.17 13.51 -24.17
CA GLU A 355 -6.52 14.03 -25.52
C GLU A 355 -6.60 15.56 -25.60
N SER A 356 -6.79 16.23 -24.45
CA SER A 356 -6.84 17.69 -24.42
C SER A 356 -5.47 18.37 -24.57
N PHE A 357 -4.38 17.60 -24.52
CA PHE A 357 -3.01 18.13 -24.48
C PHE A 357 -2.27 18.00 -25.81
N SER A 358 -1.54 19.07 -26.16
CA SER A 358 -0.68 19.07 -27.35
C SER A 358 0.46 18.05 -27.20
N PRO A 359 0.75 17.24 -28.22
CA PRO A 359 1.90 16.34 -28.22
C PRO A 359 3.25 17.06 -28.30
N GLU A 360 3.26 18.35 -28.69
CA GLU A 360 4.48 19.17 -28.78
C GLU A 360 5.04 19.56 -27.40
N TYR A 361 4.18 19.55 -26.37
CA TYR A 361 4.58 19.84 -25.00
C TYR A 361 5.00 18.57 -24.27
N LEU A 362 5.84 18.73 -23.24
CA LEU A 362 6.17 17.65 -22.33
C LEU A 362 4.91 17.26 -21.54
N ASN A 363 4.46 16.02 -21.70
CA ASN A 363 3.22 15.52 -21.13
C ASN A 363 3.52 14.60 -19.94
N ILE A 364 3.32 15.13 -18.73
CA ILE A 364 3.49 14.41 -17.47
C ILE A 364 2.12 13.90 -17.00
N PHE A 365 2.01 12.60 -16.78
CA PHE A 365 0.79 11.97 -16.31
C PHE A 365 0.94 11.44 -14.87
N LEU A 366 0.21 12.03 -13.94
CA LEU A 366 0.18 11.63 -12.54
C LEU A 366 -0.94 10.60 -12.33
N LYS A 367 -0.58 9.40 -11.91
CA LYS A 367 -1.54 8.33 -11.60
C LYS A 367 -1.05 7.50 -10.43
N HIS A 368 -1.87 7.32 -9.39
CA HIS A 368 -1.40 6.69 -8.15
C HIS A 368 -0.97 5.23 -8.37
N ARG A 369 -1.84 4.43 -9.01
CA ARG A 369 -1.55 3.04 -9.33
C ARG A 369 -0.71 2.93 -10.61
N PRO A 370 0.35 2.10 -10.65
CA PRO A 370 1.20 1.92 -11.82
C PRO A 370 0.56 1.00 -12.85
N LYS A 371 -0.64 1.37 -13.33
CA LYS A 371 -1.36 0.65 -14.38
C LYS A 371 -1.47 1.54 -15.60
N ILE A 372 -1.00 1.02 -16.73
CA ILE A 372 -1.17 1.64 -18.04
C ILE A 372 -2.45 1.10 -18.68
N GLU A 373 -3.31 1.99 -19.19
CA GLU A 373 -4.42 1.60 -20.06
C GLU A 373 -4.02 1.79 -21.52
N ASN A 374 -4.47 0.87 -22.40
CA ASN A 374 -4.05 0.85 -23.80
C ASN A 374 -4.41 2.14 -24.56
N ASN A 375 -5.50 2.82 -24.19
CA ASN A 375 -5.96 4.07 -24.81
C ASN A 375 -5.20 5.31 -24.33
N SER A 376 -4.32 5.17 -23.35
CA SER A 376 -3.46 6.24 -22.81
C SER A 376 -2.03 6.16 -23.34
N LEU A 377 -1.62 5.00 -23.89
CA LEU A 377 -0.31 4.81 -24.49
C LEU A 377 -0.08 5.79 -25.65
N GLY A 378 1.11 6.41 -25.67
CA GLY A 378 1.48 7.41 -26.67
C GLY A 378 0.91 8.81 -26.44
N LYS A 379 0.09 9.02 -25.40
CA LYS A 379 -0.48 10.33 -25.04
C LYS A 379 0.25 11.04 -23.89
N PHE A 380 1.29 10.42 -23.35
CA PHE A 380 2.16 11.00 -22.31
C PHE A 380 3.61 10.61 -22.57
N ASP A 381 4.55 11.44 -22.09
CA ASP A 381 5.98 11.16 -22.12
C ASP A 381 6.41 10.37 -20.89
N ILE A 382 5.81 10.66 -19.73
CA ILE A 382 6.00 9.85 -18.51
C ILE A 382 4.73 9.77 -17.68
N GLN A 383 4.41 8.56 -17.21
CA GLN A 383 3.51 8.34 -16.09
C GLN A 383 4.31 8.24 -14.80
N ILE A 384 3.94 9.00 -13.78
CA ILE A 384 4.57 9.00 -12.45
C ILE A 384 3.57 8.40 -11.45
N SER A 385 3.98 7.31 -10.79
CA SER A 385 3.12 6.49 -9.92
C SER A 385 3.77 6.11 -8.59
N GLY A 386 2.93 5.66 -7.64
CA GLY A 386 3.31 5.13 -6.33
C GLY A 386 2.57 3.81 -6.03
N HIS A 387 1.86 3.74 -4.90
CA HIS A 387 0.90 2.68 -4.51
C HIS A 387 1.51 1.33 -4.07
N THR A 388 2.58 0.87 -4.73
CA THR A 388 3.10 -0.49 -4.52
C THR A 388 3.97 -0.62 -3.28
N HIS A 389 4.60 0.49 -2.85
CA HIS A 389 5.64 0.54 -1.83
C HIS A 389 6.82 -0.42 -2.05
N ASP A 390 6.96 -0.99 -3.25
CA ASP A 390 7.81 -2.17 -3.49
C ASP A 390 7.53 -3.31 -2.49
N GLY A 391 6.30 -3.41 -1.99
CA GLY A 391 5.89 -4.35 -0.94
C GLY A 391 6.32 -3.98 0.49
N GLN A 392 7.09 -2.90 0.71
CA GLN A 392 7.51 -2.36 2.01
C GLN A 392 8.36 -3.26 2.92
N ILE A 393 8.21 -4.58 2.91
CA ILE A 393 8.98 -5.51 3.73
C ILE A 393 9.25 -6.78 2.91
N PHE A 394 10.50 -7.10 2.62
CA PHE A 394 10.84 -8.42 2.08
C PHE A 394 10.55 -9.51 3.13
N PRO A 395 9.97 -10.68 2.80
CA PRO A 395 9.64 -11.19 1.46
C PRO A 395 8.21 -10.87 0.98
N PHE A 396 7.47 -9.95 1.61
CA PHE A 396 6.14 -9.54 1.12
C PHE A 396 6.19 -8.95 -0.29
N THR A 397 7.34 -8.43 -0.70
CA THR A 397 7.64 -8.00 -2.08
C THR A 397 7.35 -9.10 -3.12
N LEU A 398 7.64 -10.36 -2.78
CA LEU A 398 7.38 -11.52 -3.65
C LEU A 398 5.87 -11.79 -3.83
N ILE A 399 5.07 -11.46 -2.82
CA ILE A 399 3.61 -11.59 -2.89
C ILE A 399 3.05 -10.45 -3.72
N THR A 400 3.49 -9.21 -3.47
CA THR A 400 3.00 -8.04 -4.21
C THR A 400 3.39 -8.10 -5.69
N SER A 401 4.50 -8.75 -6.06
CA SER A 401 4.93 -8.85 -7.47
C SER A 401 4.02 -9.73 -8.31
N LEU A 402 3.26 -10.63 -7.67
CA LEU A 402 2.21 -11.42 -8.33
C LEU A 402 0.99 -10.58 -8.73
N PHE A 403 0.78 -9.42 -8.08
CA PHE A 403 -0.37 -8.55 -8.32
C PHE A 403 -0.02 -7.27 -9.07
N TYR A 404 1.23 -6.81 -8.96
CA TYR A 404 1.72 -5.58 -9.57
C TYR A 404 2.95 -5.89 -10.43
N PRO A 405 2.82 -5.91 -11.77
CA PRO A 405 3.96 -6.20 -12.65
C PRO A 405 5.03 -5.12 -12.59
N TYR A 406 4.65 -3.87 -12.33
CA TYR A 406 5.55 -2.75 -12.11
C TYR A 406 5.60 -2.40 -10.63
N GLN A 407 6.67 -2.80 -9.94
CA GLN A 407 6.82 -2.57 -8.50
C GLN A 407 7.56 -1.29 -8.15
N LYS A 408 8.63 -0.97 -8.88
CA LYS A 408 9.49 0.19 -8.66
C LYS A 408 10.32 0.50 -9.89
N GLY A 409 10.89 1.70 -9.94
CA GLY A 409 11.87 2.11 -10.94
C GLY A 409 11.24 2.63 -12.24
N LEU A 410 12.12 2.95 -13.20
CA LEU A 410 11.75 3.47 -14.52
C LEU A 410 11.58 2.32 -15.52
N HIS A 411 10.46 2.32 -16.23
CA HIS A 411 10.11 1.33 -17.25
C HIS A 411 9.76 2.04 -18.54
N MET A 412 10.27 1.55 -19.66
CA MET A 412 9.85 2.01 -20.98
C MET A 412 8.59 1.24 -21.39
N VAL A 413 7.48 1.94 -21.62
CA VAL A 413 6.16 1.33 -21.92
C VAL A 413 5.73 1.53 -23.38
N SER A 414 6.40 2.42 -24.11
CA SER A 414 6.30 2.60 -25.56
C SER A 414 7.62 3.19 -26.09
N SER A 415 7.74 3.49 -27.38
CA SER A 415 8.96 4.07 -27.98
C SER A 415 9.44 5.35 -27.29
N ASP A 416 8.51 6.16 -26.77
CA ASP A 416 8.80 7.48 -26.19
C ASP A 416 7.97 7.75 -24.92
N SER A 417 7.41 6.71 -24.30
CA SER A 417 6.65 6.82 -23.05
C SER A 417 7.28 5.99 -21.95
N TYR A 418 7.44 6.60 -20.78
CA TYR A 418 7.97 5.95 -19.59
C TYR A 418 6.90 5.78 -18.51
N LEU A 419 7.08 4.79 -17.65
CA LEU A 419 6.39 4.64 -16.37
C LEU A 419 7.45 4.65 -15.28
N TYR A 420 7.37 5.61 -14.36
CA TYR A 420 8.10 5.55 -13.11
C TYR A 420 7.19 5.10 -11.98
N VAL A 421 7.63 4.09 -11.22
CA VAL A 421 6.94 3.61 -10.03
C VAL A 421 7.81 3.86 -8.82
N SER A 422 7.30 4.65 -7.88
CA SER A 422 8.03 4.93 -6.65
C SER A 422 7.89 3.82 -5.62
N ARG A 423 8.94 3.59 -4.84
CA ARG A 423 8.92 2.74 -3.63
C ARG A 423 8.14 3.36 -2.46
N GLY A 424 7.62 4.58 -2.60
CA GLY A 424 6.92 5.32 -1.55
C GLY A 424 7.87 6.01 -0.58
N THR A 425 7.43 7.17 -0.07
CA THR A 425 8.22 8.02 0.84
C THR A 425 8.04 7.64 2.31
N GLY A 426 6.88 7.12 2.68
CA GLY A 426 6.55 6.74 4.07
C GLY A 426 6.34 5.24 4.25
N THR A 427 5.55 4.89 5.26
CA THR A 427 5.13 3.51 5.55
C THR A 427 3.62 3.45 5.74
N TRP A 428 3.01 2.35 5.31
CA TRP A 428 1.63 2.01 5.60
C TRP A 428 1.55 0.79 6.53
N GLY A 429 0.74 0.87 7.58
CA GLY A 429 0.62 -0.19 8.59
C GLY A 429 1.87 -0.30 9.47
N PRO A 430 2.64 -1.42 9.44
CA PRO A 430 3.88 -1.58 10.19
C PRO A 430 4.86 -0.44 9.87
N PRO A 431 5.32 0.34 10.87
CA PRO A 431 6.23 1.45 10.63
C PRO A 431 7.68 0.96 10.53
N ILE A 432 7.89 0.02 9.62
CA ILE A 432 9.15 -0.67 9.33
C ILE A 432 9.26 -0.88 7.82
N ARG A 433 10.49 -0.80 7.30
CA ARG A 433 10.85 -1.19 5.93
C ARG A 433 11.97 -2.20 5.98
N PHE A 434 12.00 -3.17 5.08
CA PHE A 434 13.09 -4.16 5.10
C PHE A 434 13.48 -4.55 3.69
N LEU A 435 14.71 -4.17 3.29
CA LEU A 435 15.24 -4.34 1.94
C LEU A 435 14.41 -3.63 0.86
N THR A 436 13.77 -2.52 1.24
CA THR A 436 12.85 -1.72 0.41
C THR A 436 12.88 -0.27 0.87
N PHE A 437 14.01 0.41 0.63
CA PHE A 437 14.24 1.77 1.12
C PHE A 437 13.12 2.76 0.70
N PRO A 438 12.68 3.65 1.62
CA PRO A 438 11.80 4.74 1.26
C PRO A 438 12.52 5.75 0.38
N GLU A 439 11.79 6.41 -0.50
CA GLU A 439 12.40 7.34 -1.44
C GLU A 439 11.64 8.65 -1.64
N ILE A 440 12.39 9.67 -2.03
CA ILE A 440 11.93 10.87 -2.71
C ILE A 440 12.63 10.88 -4.06
N THR A 441 11.87 10.96 -5.14
CA THR A 441 12.43 10.83 -6.49
C THR A 441 12.64 12.20 -7.11
N VAL A 442 13.79 12.40 -7.72
CA VAL A 442 14.11 13.53 -8.59
C VAL A 442 14.10 13.01 -10.02
N ILE A 443 13.25 13.60 -10.85
CA ILE A 443 13.19 13.35 -12.28
C ILE A 443 13.65 14.64 -12.96
N ASP A 444 14.88 14.60 -13.48
CA ASP A 444 15.50 15.71 -14.20
C ASP A 444 15.31 15.48 -15.70
N PHE A 445 14.62 16.42 -16.36
CA PHE A 445 14.54 16.47 -17.81
C PHE A 445 15.61 17.43 -18.34
N GLN A 446 16.39 16.96 -19.31
CA GLN A 446 17.38 17.75 -20.03
C GLN A 446 16.94 17.95 -21.48
N SER A 447 17.25 19.12 -22.05
CA SER A 447 17.05 19.37 -23.48
C SER A 447 17.96 18.41 -24.29
N SER A 448 17.39 17.77 -25.31
CA SER A 448 18.11 16.82 -26.19
C SER A 448 19.06 17.47 -27.18
#